data_AF-A0A952PAM0-F1
#
_entry.id   AF-A0A952PAM0-F1
#
_cell.length_a   1.000
_cell.length_b   1.000
_cell.length_c   1.000
_cell.angle_alpha   90.00
_cell.angle_beta   90.00
_cell.angle_gamma   90.00
#
_symmetry.space_group_name_H-M   'P 1'
#
loop_
_entity.id
_entity.type
_entity.pdbx_description
1 polymer ?
#
loop_
_entity_poly.entity_id
_entity_poly.type
_entity_poly.pdbx_seq_one_letter_code
_entity_poly.pdbx_strand_id
1 'polypeptide(L)' 'MNNSRCRSCGQAIKFLKTHKGHLMPVDSESVGDNDVSFDKDIHKSHFATCPNANKHRKSHKSKLSVSIGA' A
#
# COMPACT_ATOMS: atom_id res chain seq x y z
N MET A 1 -10.97 -7.37 -17.57
CA MET A 1 -9.87 -6.51 -17.10
C MET A 1 -10.30 -5.74 -15.86
N ASN A 2 -9.84 -6.15 -14.67
CA ASN A 2 -10.19 -5.47 -13.43
C ASN A 2 -9.15 -4.37 -13.18
N ASN A 3 -9.23 -3.31 -13.99
CA ASN A 3 -8.36 -2.14 -13.89
C ASN A 3 -8.77 -1.36 -12.62
N SER A 4 -8.27 -1.81 -11.47
CA SER A 4 -8.62 -1.22 -10.19
C SER A 4 -7.89 0.12 -10.07
N ARG A 5 -8.62 1.16 -9.67
CA ARG A 5 -8.04 2.49 -9.46
C ARG A 5 -8.12 2.86 -7.98
N CYS A 6 -7.10 3.55 -7.50
CA CYS A 6 -7.13 4.11 -6.16
C CYS A 6 -8.27 5.14 -6.07
N ARG A 7 -9.17 4.97 -5.11
CA ARG A 7 -10.34 5.86 -4.94
C ARG A 7 -9.96 7.27 -4.50
N SER A 8 -8.75 7.49 -3.99
CA SER A 8 -8.35 8.78 -3.43
C SER A 8 -7.37 9.57 -4.27
N CYS A 9 -6.55 8.94 -5.11
CA CYS A 9 -5.69 9.65 -6.06
C CYS A 9 -6.00 9.31 -7.53
N GLY A 10 -6.84 8.33 -7.81
CA GLY A 10 -7.24 7.95 -9.18
C GLY A 10 -6.24 7.10 -9.95
N GLN A 11 -5.04 6.86 -9.42
CA GLN A 11 -3.99 6.10 -10.10
C GLN A 11 -4.36 4.61 -10.25
N ALA A 12 -3.82 3.97 -11.30
CA ALA A 12 -4.04 2.56 -11.57
C ALA A 12 -3.28 1.67 -10.58
N ILE A 13 -3.99 0.74 -9.95
CA ILE A 13 -3.46 -0.19 -8.97
C ILE A 13 -3.80 -1.63 -9.34
N LYS A 14 -2.91 -2.55 -9.03
CA LYS A 14 -3.20 -3.99 -9.03
C LYS A 14 -3.23 -4.50 -7.59
N PHE A 15 -3.96 -5.58 -7.35
CA PHE A 15 -3.99 -6.25 -6.05
C PHE A 15 -3.21 -7.55 -6.13
N LEU A 16 -2.05 -7.59 -5.50
CA LEU A 16 -1.22 -8.79 -5.41
C LEU A 16 -1.42 -9.51 -4.09
N LYS A 17 -1.31 -10.83 -4.08
CA LYS A 17 -1.38 -11.61 -2.84
C LYS A 17 -0.04 -11.53 -2.11
N THR A 18 -0.06 -11.09 -0.87
CA THR A 18 1.09 -11.18 0.05
C THR A 18 1.30 -12.62 0.51
N HIS A 19 2.49 -12.96 1.02
CA HIS A 19 2.75 -14.25 1.66
C HIS A 19 1.79 -14.57 2.82
N LYS A 20 1.21 -13.55 3.45
CA LYS A 20 0.19 -13.69 4.51
C LYS A 20 -1.23 -13.92 3.97
N GLY A 21 -1.41 -14.02 2.65
CA GLY A 21 -2.71 -14.24 2.00
C GLY A 21 -3.57 -12.98 1.82
N HIS A 22 -3.14 -11.83 2.33
CA HIS A 22 -3.86 -10.56 2.14
C HIS A 22 -3.55 -9.94 0.78
N LEU A 23 -4.53 -9.23 0.21
CA LEU A 23 -4.35 -8.43 -1.00
C LEU A 23 -3.66 -7.10 -0.68
N MET A 24 -2.56 -6.82 -1.38
CA MET A 24 -1.81 -5.58 -1.29
C MET A 24 -2.06 -4.73 -2.54
N PRO A 25 -2.55 -3.48 -2.42
CA PRO A 25 -2.58 -2.55 -3.54
C PRO A 25 -1.15 -2.13 -3.89
N VAL A 26 -0.78 -2.38 -5.14
CA VAL A 26 0.51 -2.05 -5.74
C VAL A 26 0.31 -1.20 -6.99
N ASP A 27 1.32 -0.42 -7.32
CA ASP A 27 1.28 0.42 -8.52
C ASP A 27 1.24 -0.47 -9.77
N SER A 28 0.26 -0.25 -10.65
CA SER A 28 0.08 -1.10 -11.83
C SER A 28 1.30 -1.11 -12.76
N GLU A 29 2.11 -0.05 -12.74
CA GLU A 29 3.34 0.08 -13.53
C GLU A 29 4.47 -0.80 -13.00
N SER A 30 4.43 -1.18 -11.72
CA SER A 30 5.46 -2.01 -11.09
C SER A 30 5.20 -3.51 -11.20
N VAL A 31 4.09 -3.91 -11.84
CA VAL A 31 3.58 -5.29 -11.85
C VAL A 31 3.44 -5.78 -13.28
N GLY A 32 4.20 -6.81 -13.63
CA GLY A 32 4.10 -7.51 -14.90
C GLY A 32 2.79 -8.30 -15.04
N ASP A 33 2.58 -8.90 -16.21
CA ASP A 33 1.34 -9.62 -16.52
C ASP A 33 1.25 -10.99 -15.84
N ASN A 34 2.38 -11.56 -15.43
CA ASN A 34 2.46 -12.87 -14.76
C ASN A 34 2.66 -12.77 -13.24
N ASP A 35 2.77 -11.56 -12.70
CA ASP A 35 3.01 -11.35 -11.28
C ASP A 35 1.72 -11.57 -10.49
N VAL A 36 1.69 -12.65 -9.71
CA VAL A 36 0.56 -13.06 -8.86
C VAL A 36 0.83 -12.83 -7.37
N SER A 37 2.10 -12.67 -6.99
CA SER A 37 2.57 -12.56 -5.62
C SER A 37 3.28 -11.24 -5.38
N PHE A 38 3.07 -10.65 -4.19
CA PHE A 38 3.71 -9.40 -3.81
C PHE A 38 5.13 -9.64 -3.29
N ASP A 39 6.12 -9.35 -4.14
CA ASP A 39 7.53 -9.21 -3.77
C ASP A 39 7.92 -7.75 -3.55
N LYS A 40 8.41 -7.42 -2.34
CA LYS A 40 8.81 -6.06 -1.94
C LYS A 40 9.99 -5.49 -2.73
N ASP A 41 10.83 -6.36 -3.29
CA ASP A 41 12.06 -5.99 -4.00
C ASP A 41 11.76 -5.59 -5.46
N ILE A 42 10.61 -6.02 -5.99
CA ILE A 42 10.18 -5.78 -7.37
C ILE A 42 8.98 -4.81 -7.41
N HIS A 43 7.99 -5.06 -6.56
CA HIS A 43 6.71 -4.34 -6.59
C HIS A 43 6.70 -3.16 -5.62
N LYS A 44 6.17 -2.03 -6.12
CA LYS A 44 5.96 -0.83 -5.29
C LYS A 44 4.56 -0.84 -4.71
N SER A 45 4.46 -0.83 -3.39
CA SER A 45 3.16 -0.67 -2.72
C SER A 45 2.58 0.70 -3.02
N HIS A 46 1.33 0.76 -3.47
CA HIS A 46 0.67 2.03 -3.79
C HIS A 46 0.56 2.96 -2.57
N PHE A 47 0.56 2.39 -1.36
CA PHE A 47 0.62 3.18 -0.12
C PHE A 47 1.86 4.07 0.01
N ALA A 48 2.97 3.77 -0.68
CA ALA A 48 4.18 4.59 -0.65
C ALA A 48 4.10 5.77 -1.61
N THR A 49 3.37 5.63 -2.71
CA THR A 49 3.25 6.62 -3.79
C THR A 49 1.96 7.43 -3.72
N CYS A 50 0.94 6.95 -2.98
CA CYS A 50 -0.33 7.63 -2.85
C CYS A 50 -0.24 8.86 -1.92
N PRO A 51 -0.56 10.08 -2.40
CA PRO A 51 -0.55 11.29 -1.57
C PRO A 51 -1.58 11.24 -0.43
N ASN A 52 -2.63 10.44 -0.59
CA ASN A 52 -3.69 10.24 0.40
C ASN A 52 -3.51 8.94 1.22
N ALA A 53 -2.35 8.27 1.16
CA ALA A 53 -2.10 7.01 1.88
C ALA A 53 -2.41 7.09 3.38
N ASN A 54 -2.11 8.24 4.00
CA ASN A 54 -2.36 8.50 5.42
C ASN A 54 -3.85 8.46 5.79
N LYS A 55 -4.77 8.70 4.85
CA LYS A 55 -6.22 8.60 5.08
C LYS A 55 -6.72 7.15 5.06
N HIS A 56 -5.96 6.24 4.43
CA HIS A 56 -6.31 4.82 4.31
C HIS A 56 -5.69 3.97 5.40
N ARG A 57 -4.48 4.32 5.85
CA ARG A 57 -3.88 3.69 7.02
C ARG A 57 -4.63 4.16 8.25
N LYS A 58 -5.29 3.26 8.98
CA LYS A 58 -5.71 3.57 10.36
C LYS A 58 -4.45 3.95 11.12
N SER A 59 -4.34 5.22 11.50
CA SER A 59 -3.31 5.65 12.44
C SER A 59 -3.53 4.85 13.73
N HIS A 60 -2.62 3.92 14.03
CA HIS A 60 -2.46 3.48 15.41
C HIS A 60 -2.05 4.74 16.15
N LYS A 61 -2.98 5.35 16.90
CA LYS A 61 -2.63 6.35 17.91
C LYS A 61 -1.66 5.67 18.86
N SER A 62 -0.37 5.75 18.59
CA SER A 62 0.64 5.51 19.60
C SER A 62 0.38 6.58 20.66
N LYS A 63 0.00 6.12 21.84
CA LYS A 63 -0.09 6.94 23.03
C LYS A 63 1.34 7.34 23.37
N LEU A 64 1.87 8.37 22.71
CA LEU A 64 3.14 8.98 23.06
C LEU A 64 2.89 9.86 24.27
N SER A 65 3.19 9.33 25.45
CA SER A 65 3.40 10.12 26.66
C SER A 65 4.45 9.42 27.52
N VAL A 66 5.73 9.68 27.23
CA VAL A 66 6.76 9.66 28.28
C VAL A 66 7.56 10.94 28.12
N SER A 67 7.37 11.77 29.14
CA SER A 67 7.98 13.06 29.39
C SER A 67 9.50 12.90 29.55
N ILE A 68 10.27 13.72 28.84
CA ILE A 68 11.67 13.99 29.18
C ILE A 68 11.63 14.94 30.38
N GLY A 69 12.10 14.47 31.54
CA GLY A 69 12.22 15.27 32.76
C GLY A 69 13.68 15.54 33.09
N ALA A 70 14.00 16.84 33.13
CA ALA A 70 15.08 17.58 33.82
C ALA A 70 16.51 17.01 33.81
#